data_AF-A0A3G9H9G6-F1
#
_entry.id   AF-A0A3G9H9G6-F1
#
_cell.length_a   1.000
_cell.length_b   1.000
_cell.length_c   1.000
_cell.angle_alpha   90.00
_cell.angle_beta   90.00
_cell.angle_gamma   90.00
#
_symmetry.space_group_name_H-M   'P 1'
#
loop_
_entity.id
_entity.type
_entity.pdbx_description
1 polymer ?
#
loop_
_entity_poly.entity_id
_entity_poly.type
_entity_poly.pdbx_seq_one_letter_code
_entity_poly.pdbx_strand_id
1 'polypeptide(L)'
;MKSIGTQIAIDMYNCSDLLLSDASGVQATIQSAAADFAMQPRETYINCEEGINEYSVFSHCKQGHVTLHLYPDLGFVTIDVFTCFKDADPDGLARFLRNYFDPDKSKITYLDRGDFGSESDMKPRRKSNIKTIRRARTIGNKLSKLMMKPRSM
;
A
#
# COMPACT_ATOMS: atom_id res chain seq x y z
N MET A 1 -24.51 14.29 -3.02
CA MET A 1 -23.67 14.22 -4.24
C MET A 1 -22.68 13.08 -4.05
N LYS A 2 -22.43 12.23 -5.06
CA LYS A 2 -21.44 11.14 -4.94
C LYS A 2 -20.04 11.73 -4.65
N SER A 3 -19.17 10.97 -3.97
CA SER A 3 -17.82 11.43 -3.59
C SER A 3 -17.03 12.04 -4.76
N ILE A 4 -16.21 13.06 -4.46
CA ILE A 4 -15.40 13.77 -5.45
C ILE A 4 -14.05 13.09 -5.72
N GLY A 5 -13.60 12.21 -4.83
CA GLY A 5 -12.34 11.51 -4.96
C GLY A 5 -12.28 10.21 -4.20
N THR A 6 -11.23 9.45 -4.45
CA THR A 6 -10.95 8.17 -3.80
C THR A 6 -9.54 8.22 -3.22
N GLN A 7 -9.39 7.76 -1.97
CA GLN A 7 -8.09 7.44 -1.38
C GLN A 7 -8.02 5.94 -1.09
N ILE A 8 -6.90 5.33 -1.48
CA ILE A 8 -6.57 3.94 -1.18
C ILE A 8 -5.30 3.95 -0.33
N ALA A 9 -5.45 3.60 0.95
CA ALA A 9 -4.34 3.42 1.88
C ALA A 9 -3.95 1.94 1.93
N ILE A 10 -2.67 1.63 1.81
CA ILE A 10 -2.16 0.26 1.72
C ILE A 10 -0.98 0.07 2.66
N ASP A 11 -1.10 -0.90 3.56
CA ASP A 11 0.04 -1.47 4.27
C ASP A 11 0.48 -2.76 3.57
N MET A 12 1.77 -2.91 3.33
CA MET A 12 2.37 -4.13 2.77
C MET A 12 3.49 -4.64 3.67
N TYR A 13 3.44 -5.91 4.04
CA TYR A 13 4.31 -6.51 5.05
C TYR A 13 5.10 -7.68 4.47
N ASN A 14 6.38 -7.77 4.86
CA ASN A 14 7.37 -8.73 4.33
C ASN A 14 7.40 -8.67 2.80
N CYS A 15 7.66 -7.47 2.29
CA CYS A 15 8.05 -7.23 0.91
C CYS A 15 9.48 -7.70 0.69
N SER A 16 9.91 -7.78 -0.57
CA SER A 16 11.29 -8.14 -0.91
C SER A 16 12.28 -7.03 -0.55
N ASP A 17 13.30 -7.35 0.26
CA ASP A 17 14.34 -6.41 0.70
C ASP A 17 15.13 -5.82 -0.49
N LEU A 18 15.32 -6.62 -1.55
CA LEU A 18 16.00 -6.19 -2.78
C LEU A 18 15.24 -5.06 -3.48
N LEU A 19 13.91 -5.08 -3.43
CA LEU A 19 13.08 -4.05 -4.04
C LEU A 19 12.97 -2.81 -3.16
N LEU A 20 12.95 -2.99 -1.84
CA LEU A 20 12.89 -1.86 -0.92
C LEU A 20 14.21 -1.08 -0.88
N SER A 21 15.35 -1.71 -1.16
CA SER A 21 16.66 -1.04 -1.07
C SER A 21 17.04 -0.19 -2.29
N ASP A 22 16.33 -0.31 -3.42
CA ASP A 22 16.60 0.46 -4.65
C ASP A 22 15.75 1.72 -4.72
N ALA A 23 16.15 2.73 -3.95
CA ALA A 23 15.42 3.99 -3.79
C ALA A 23 15.15 4.70 -5.14
N SER A 24 16.17 4.76 -6.00
CA SER A 24 16.07 5.33 -7.36
C SER A 24 15.17 4.51 -8.28
N GLY A 25 15.28 3.18 -8.24
CA GLY A 25 14.41 2.29 -9.01
C GLY A 25 12.95 2.38 -8.58
N VAL A 26 12.69 2.51 -7.28
CA VAL A 26 11.33 2.77 -6.75
C VAL A 26 10.83 4.11 -7.28
N GLN A 27 11.59 5.20 -7.15
CA GLN A 27 11.19 6.52 -7.65
C GLN A 27 10.80 6.48 -9.14
N ALA A 28 11.65 5.87 -9.98
CA ALA A 28 11.39 5.73 -11.41
C ALA A 28 10.14 4.88 -11.70
N THR A 29 9.97 3.78 -10.95
CA THR A 29 8.81 2.90 -11.08
C THR A 29 7.52 3.62 -10.70
N ILE A 30 7.51 4.41 -9.62
CA ILE A 30 6.32 5.16 -9.20
C ILE A 30 5.96 6.24 -10.21
N GLN A 31 6.95 6.98 -10.74
CA GLN A 31 6.72 7.97 -11.80
C GLN A 31 6.08 7.32 -13.04
N SER A 32 6.62 6.19 -13.51
CA SER A 32 6.09 5.48 -14.68
C SER A 32 4.68 4.93 -14.41
N ALA A 33 4.48 4.22 -13.30
CA ALA A 33 3.20 3.62 -12.97
C ALA A 33 2.11 4.69 -12.78
N ALA A 34 2.41 5.81 -12.12
CA ALA A 34 1.47 6.91 -12.00
C ALA A 34 1.03 7.45 -13.39
N ALA A 35 1.93 7.51 -14.36
CA ALA A 35 1.59 7.88 -15.73
C ALA A 35 0.71 6.81 -16.42
N ASP A 36 1.10 5.54 -16.32
CA ASP A 36 0.40 4.40 -16.95
C ASP A 36 -1.04 4.24 -16.45
N PHE A 37 -1.30 4.55 -15.18
CA PHE A 37 -2.64 4.52 -14.56
C PHE A 37 -3.33 5.89 -14.56
N ALA A 38 -2.92 6.79 -15.47
CA ALA A 38 -3.55 8.07 -15.73
C ALA A 38 -3.66 9.03 -14.53
N MET A 39 -2.76 8.89 -13.53
CA MET A 39 -2.66 9.85 -12.42
C MET A 39 -2.09 11.21 -12.86
N GLN A 40 -1.41 11.26 -14.01
CA GLN A 40 -0.75 12.46 -14.56
C GLN A 40 0.28 13.07 -13.57
N PRO A 41 1.37 12.34 -13.26
CA PRO A 41 2.40 12.83 -12.36
C PRO A 41 3.12 14.04 -12.97
N ARG A 42 3.35 15.07 -12.16
CA ARG A 42 4.07 16.29 -12.56
C ARG A 42 5.51 16.26 -12.06
N GLU A 43 5.68 15.86 -10.80
CA GLU A 43 6.97 15.79 -10.13
C GLU A 43 6.95 14.61 -9.17
N THR A 44 8.01 13.81 -9.18
CA THR A 44 8.23 12.74 -8.21
C THR A 44 9.58 12.93 -7.57
N TYR A 45 9.59 13.10 -6.25
CA TYR A 45 10.80 13.30 -5.47
C TYR A 45 10.95 12.21 -4.41
N ILE A 46 12.19 12.05 -3.98
CA ILE A 46 12.61 11.09 -2.97
C ILE A 46 13.20 11.84 -1.78
N ASN A 47 12.86 11.42 -0.57
CA ASN A 47 13.46 11.92 0.66
C ASN A 47 14.03 10.75 1.46
N CYS A 48 15.35 10.68 1.56
CA CYS A 48 16.04 9.70 2.40
C CYS A 48 16.31 10.31 3.78
N GLU A 49 16.05 9.55 4.83
CA GLU A 49 16.27 10.01 6.20
C GLU A 49 17.75 9.83 6.60
N GLU A 50 18.34 10.84 7.24
CA GLU A 50 19.74 10.76 7.65
C GLU A 50 19.92 9.77 8.82
N GLY A 51 20.87 8.83 8.65
CA GLY A 51 21.28 7.92 9.73
C GLY A 51 20.35 6.73 9.96
N ILE A 52 19.28 6.55 9.17
CA ILE A 52 18.40 5.38 9.20
C ILE A 52 18.12 4.87 7.77
N ASN A 53 17.90 3.56 7.62
CA ASN A 53 17.62 2.94 6.33
C ASN A 53 16.12 3.04 5.98
N GLU A 54 15.62 4.27 5.87
CA GLU A 54 14.22 4.60 5.59
C GLU A 54 14.16 5.76 4.58
N TYR A 55 13.14 5.75 3.72
CA TYR A 55 12.93 6.83 2.77
C TYR A 55 11.46 6.93 2.34
N SER A 56 11.12 8.06 1.74
CA SER A 56 9.79 8.30 1.19
C SER A 56 9.87 8.71 -0.28
N VAL A 57 8.82 8.35 -1.02
CA VAL A 57 8.62 8.77 -2.41
C VAL A 57 7.28 9.48 -2.49
N PHE A 58 7.28 10.69 -3.03
CA PHE A 58 6.08 11.48 -3.24
C PHE A 58 5.95 11.83 -4.71
N SER A 59 4.83 11.45 -5.32
CA SER A 59 4.47 11.82 -6.68
C SER A 59 3.28 12.76 -6.68
N HIS A 60 3.53 14.02 -7.03
CA HIS A 60 2.47 15.03 -7.16
C HIS A 60 1.72 14.81 -8.48
N CYS A 61 0.43 14.49 -8.39
CA CYS A 61 -0.40 14.08 -9.51
C CYS A 61 -1.49 15.13 -9.79
N LYS A 62 -2.16 15.04 -10.95
CA LYS A 62 -3.29 15.93 -11.25
C LYS A 62 -4.44 15.65 -10.28
N GLN A 63 -4.77 16.65 -9.45
CA GLN A 63 -5.84 16.56 -8.45
C GLN A 63 -5.69 15.34 -7.52
N GLY A 64 -4.45 15.00 -7.16
CA GLY A 64 -4.14 13.80 -6.40
C GLY A 64 -2.68 13.68 -6.02
N HIS A 65 -2.32 12.54 -5.44
CA HIS A 65 -0.94 12.18 -5.13
C HIS A 65 -0.78 10.66 -5.01
N VAL A 66 0.47 10.22 -5.12
CA VAL A 66 0.91 8.88 -4.73
C VAL A 66 2.06 9.05 -3.74
N THR A 67 1.92 8.52 -2.53
CA THR A 67 2.95 8.66 -1.49
C THR A 67 3.31 7.30 -0.93
N LEU A 68 4.60 7.08 -0.71
CA LEU A 68 5.13 5.86 -0.14
C LEU A 68 6.08 6.20 1.00
N HIS A 69 5.99 5.45 2.10
CA HIS A 69 7.04 5.40 3.12
C HIS A 69 7.58 3.98 3.19
N LEU A 70 8.88 3.83 2.97
CA LEU A 70 9.55 2.56 2.81
C LEU A 70 10.49 2.32 4.00
N TYR A 71 10.35 1.13 4.58
CA TYR A 71 11.10 0.64 5.72
C TYR A 71 11.80 -0.66 5.34
N PRO A 72 12.90 -0.61 4.55
CA PRO A 72 13.70 -1.77 4.14
C PRO A 72 13.96 -2.78 5.25
N ASP A 73 14.46 -2.34 6.42
CA ASP A 73 14.84 -3.22 7.53
C ASP A 73 13.64 -3.97 8.15
N LEU A 74 12.42 -3.44 7.96
CA LEU A 74 11.18 -4.05 8.41
C LEU A 74 10.49 -4.88 7.33
N GLY A 75 11.01 -4.88 6.09
CA GLY A 75 10.32 -5.43 4.92
C GLY A 75 8.93 -4.80 4.73
N PHE A 76 8.78 -3.50 5.03
CA PHE A 76 7.49 -2.84 5.18
C PHE A 76 7.39 -1.58 4.29
N VAL A 77 6.22 -1.37 3.70
CA VAL A 77 5.90 -0.14 2.98
C VAL A 77 4.45 0.27 3.24
N THR A 78 4.24 1.56 3.50
CA THR A 78 2.92 2.19 3.49
C THR A 78 2.76 2.98 2.19
N ILE A 79 1.55 2.97 1.64
CA ILE A 79 1.24 3.65 0.38
C ILE A 79 -0.11 4.34 0.49
N ASP A 80 -0.19 5.59 0.05
CA ASP A 80 -1.45 6.28 -0.22
C ASP A 80 -1.55 6.64 -1.70
N VAL A 81 -2.65 6.20 -2.32
CA VAL A 81 -3.05 6.62 -3.67
C VAL A 81 -4.30 7.47 -3.53
N PHE A 82 -4.22 8.75 -3.85
CA PHE A 82 -5.36 9.67 -3.78
C PHE A 82 -5.58 10.36 -5.12
N THR A 83 -6.83 10.41 -5.57
CA THR A 83 -7.21 11.15 -6.77
C THR A 83 -8.65 11.63 -6.72
N CYS A 84 -8.88 12.86 -7.18
CA CYS A 84 -10.20 13.39 -7.56
C CYS A 84 -10.37 13.44 -9.09
N PHE A 85 -9.35 13.04 -9.85
CA PHE A 85 -9.38 13.05 -11.30
C PHE A 85 -10.10 11.81 -11.83
N LYS A 86 -11.21 12.01 -12.55
CA LYS A 86 -12.14 10.94 -12.94
C LYS A 86 -11.56 9.91 -13.91
N ASP A 87 -10.57 10.30 -14.70
CA ASP A 87 -9.96 9.42 -15.71
C ASP A 87 -8.78 8.60 -15.14
N ALA A 88 -8.39 8.85 -13.89
CA ALA A 88 -7.33 8.07 -13.23
C ALA A 88 -7.84 6.68 -12.81
N ASP A 89 -6.96 5.67 -12.82
CA ASP A 89 -7.24 4.32 -12.34
C ASP A 89 -6.48 4.02 -11.03
N PRO A 90 -6.94 4.55 -9.87
CA PRO A 90 -6.27 4.33 -8.60
C PRO A 90 -6.30 2.85 -8.16
N ASP A 91 -7.34 2.11 -8.54
CA ASP A 91 -7.46 0.67 -8.25
C ASP A 91 -6.45 -0.16 -9.06
N GLY A 92 -6.21 0.20 -10.33
CA GLY A 92 -5.16 -0.37 -11.17
C GLY A 92 -3.78 -0.10 -10.62
N LEU A 93 -3.50 1.15 -10.25
CA LEU A 93 -2.23 1.51 -9.62
C LEU A 93 -2.02 0.74 -8.30
N ALA A 94 -3.03 0.66 -7.45
CA ALA A 94 -2.95 -0.11 -6.20
C ALA A 94 -2.65 -1.61 -6.45
N ARG A 95 -3.25 -2.20 -7.50
CA ARG A 95 -2.94 -3.59 -7.91
C ARG A 95 -1.51 -3.74 -8.41
N PHE A 96 -1.05 -2.82 -9.25
CA PHE A 96 0.32 -2.80 -9.76
C PHE A 96 1.32 -2.72 -8.60
N LEU A 97 1.16 -1.76 -7.69
CA LEU A 97 2.06 -1.57 -6.54
C LEU A 97 2.11 -2.80 -5.64
N ARG A 98 0.96 -3.44 -5.41
CA ARG A 98 0.93 -4.70 -4.66
C ARG A 98 1.71 -5.81 -5.35
N ASN A 99 1.64 -5.91 -6.68
CA ASN A 99 2.40 -6.91 -7.41
C ASN A 99 3.90 -6.57 -7.44
N TYR A 100 4.23 -5.29 -7.59
CA TYR A 100 5.59 -4.79 -7.59
C TYR A 100 6.31 -5.12 -6.27
N PHE A 101 5.75 -4.74 -5.12
CA PHE A 101 6.37 -5.03 -3.82
C PHE A 101 6.21 -6.47 -3.33
N ASP A 102 5.41 -7.28 -4.03
CA ASP A 102 5.12 -8.69 -3.77
C ASP A 102 4.99 -9.08 -2.27
N PRO A 103 4.12 -8.42 -1.48
CA PRO A 103 4.09 -8.65 -0.06
C PRO A 103 3.43 -9.98 0.31
N ASP A 104 3.92 -10.56 1.37
CA ASP A 104 3.31 -11.72 2.04
C ASP A 104 1.89 -11.44 2.55
N LYS A 105 1.67 -10.20 2.99
CA LYS A 105 0.39 -9.71 3.49
C LYS A 105 0.21 -8.25 3.10
N SER A 106 -1.00 -7.88 2.68
CA SER A 106 -1.39 -6.49 2.58
C SER A 106 -2.72 -6.21 3.27
N LYS A 107 -2.86 -5.00 3.84
CA LYS A 107 -4.12 -4.42 4.30
C LYS A 107 -4.41 -3.21 3.43
N ILE A 108 -5.59 -3.16 2.83
CA ILE A 108 -6.00 -2.09 1.92
C ILE A 108 -7.27 -1.46 2.49
N THR A 109 -7.28 -0.15 2.61
CA THR A 109 -8.43 0.63 3.05
C THR A 109 -8.81 1.64 1.98
N TYR A 110 -10.09 1.65 1.61
CA TYR A 110 -10.67 2.60 0.68
C TYR A 110 -11.44 3.65 1.46
N LEU A 111 -11.23 4.91 1.09
CA LEU A 111 -11.90 6.07 1.61
C LEU A 111 -12.48 6.87 0.45
N ASP A 112 -13.80 7.08 0.47
CA ASP A 112 -14.46 8.02 -0.42
C ASP A 112 -14.26 9.43 0.13
N ARG A 113 -13.70 10.32 -0.69
CA ARG A 113 -13.29 11.68 -0.28
C ARG A 113 -14.29 12.71 -0.80
N GLY A 114 -14.74 13.59 0.10
CA GLY A 114 -15.75 14.62 -0.19
C GLY A 114 -17.07 14.03 -0.66
N ASP A 115 -17.62 13.09 0.12
CA ASP A 115 -19.03 12.70 0.00
C ASP A 115 -19.89 13.82 0.58
N PHE A 116 -20.75 14.43 -0.26
CA PHE A 116 -21.73 15.45 0.15
C PHE A 116 -23.14 14.86 0.13
N GLY A 117 -23.27 13.54 0.31
CA GLY A 117 -24.51 12.81 0.51
C GLY A 117 -24.92 12.78 1.97
N SER A 118 -25.56 11.69 2.37
CA SER A 118 -26.10 11.48 3.72
C SER A 118 -25.10 10.88 4.71
N GLU A 119 -23.92 10.44 4.25
CA GLU A 119 -22.90 9.91 5.14
C GLU A 119 -22.24 11.07 5.91
N SER A 120 -22.46 11.11 7.23
CA SER A 120 -21.89 12.12 8.11
C SER A 120 -20.42 11.85 8.48
N ASP A 121 -19.93 10.63 8.20
CA ASP A 121 -18.60 10.17 8.56
C ASP A 121 -17.95 9.40 7.40
N MET A 122 -16.62 9.45 7.30
CA MET A 122 -15.84 8.76 6.27
C MET A 122 -15.67 7.28 6.62
N LYS A 123 -16.70 6.47 6.39
CA LYS A 123 -16.65 5.02 6.69
C LYS A 123 -15.68 4.28 5.74
N PRO A 124 -14.59 3.69 6.25
CA PRO A 124 -13.63 3.00 5.40
C PRO A 124 -14.13 1.62 4.96
N ARG A 125 -13.85 1.24 3.71
CA ARG A 125 -13.98 -0.16 3.24
C ARG A 125 -12.61 -0.85 3.29
N ARG A 126 -12.50 -2.00 3.96
CA ARG A 126 -11.22 -2.69 4.16
C ARG A 126 -11.15 -4.01 3.39
N LYS A 127 -9.98 -4.31 2.84
CA LYS A 127 -9.62 -5.60 2.23
C LYS A 127 -8.29 -6.09 2.83
N SER A 128 -8.16 -7.40 3.05
CA SER A 128 -6.94 -8.01 3.59
C SER A 128 -6.55 -9.19 2.70
N ASN A 129 -5.32 -9.18 2.19
CA ASN A 129 -4.78 -10.24 1.34
C ASN A 129 -3.59 -10.90 2.02
N ILE A 130 -3.54 -12.24 2.00
CA ILE A 130 -2.46 -13.04 2.60
C ILE A 130 -2.08 -14.13 1.59
N LYS A 131 -0.80 -14.28 1.26
CA LYS A 131 -0.32 -15.36 0.37
C LYS A 131 -0.68 -16.74 0.93
N THR A 132 -1.01 -17.69 0.06
CA THR A 132 -1.44 -19.05 0.45
C THR A 132 -0.40 -19.76 1.31
N ILE A 133 0.89 -19.65 0.95
CA ILE A 133 2.01 -20.24 1.70
C ILE A 133 2.05 -19.69 3.13
N ARG A 134 1.91 -18.37 3.30
CA ARG A 134 1.86 -17.74 4.62
C ARG A 134 0.63 -18.16 5.42
N ARG A 135 -0.52 -18.32 4.77
CA ARG A 135 -1.75 -18.83 5.40
C ARG A 135 -1.54 -20.25 5.93
N ALA A 136 -0.93 -21.13 5.14
CA ALA A 136 -0.60 -22.50 5.53
C ALA A 136 0.38 -22.51 6.73
N ARG A 137 1.46 -21.72 6.69
CA ARG A 137 2.41 -21.58 7.81
C ARG A 137 1.72 -21.12 9.10
N THR A 138 0.80 -20.16 8.99
CA THR A 138 0.06 -19.64 10.14
C THR A 138 -0.86 -20.69 10.77
N ILE A 139 -1.53 -21.51 9.94
CA ILE A 139 -2.35 -22.62 10.40
C ILE A 139 -1.48 -23.68 11.08
N GLY A 140 -0.36 -24.08 10.46
CA GLY A 140 0.60 -25.03 11.04
C GLY A 140 1.11 -24.59 12.40
N ASN A 141 1.52 -23.33 12.54
CA ASN A 141 1.98 -22.78 13.82
C ASN A 141 0.88 -22.78 14.89
N LYS A 142 -0.38 -22.50 14.52
CA LYS A 142 -1.51 -22.59 15.44
C LYS A 142 -1.76 -24.05 15.87
N LEU A 143 -1.70 -24.99 14.94
CA LEU A 143 -1.90 -26.41 15.21
C LEU A 143 -0.82 -26.95 16.15
N SER A 144 0.46 -26.63 15.86
CA SER A 144 1.59 -26.96 16.72
C SER A 144 1.41 -26.40 18.14
N LYS A 145 1.05 -25.12 18.29
CA LYS A 145 0.76 -24.53 19.60
C LYS A 145 -0.42 -25.19 20.33
N LEU A 146 -1.44 -25.65 19.60
CA LEU A 146 -2.57 -26.37 20.18
C LEU A 146 -2.16 -27.77 20.65
N MET A 147 -1.32 -28.47 19.89
CA MET A 147 -0.80 -29.80 20.24
C MET A 147 0.20 -29.74 21.40
N MET A 148 0.95 -28.65 21.51
CA MET A 148 1.91 -28.41 22.60
C MET A 148 1.27 -27.80 23.85
N LYS A 149 -0.04 -27.48 23.85
CA LYS A 149 -0.73 -27.05 25.07
C LYS A 149 -0.83 -28.25 26.02
N PRO A 150 -0.30 -28.16 27.26
CA PRO A 150 -0.51 -29.21 28.24
C PRO A 150 -2.01 -29.41 28.43
N ARG A 151 -2.48 -30.66 28.40
CA ARG A 151 -3.84 -30.99 28.84
C ARG A 151 -3.87 -30.66 30.33
N SER A 152 -4.66 -29.67 30.72
CA SER A 152 -4.93 -29.43 32.14
C SER A 152 -5.53 -30.71 32.71
N MET A 153 -4.89 -31.25 33.75
CA MET A 153 -5.50 -32.25 34.64
C MET A 153 -6.65 -31.63 35.43
#